data_AF-A0A9D6S8J4-F1
#
_entry.id   AF-A0A9D6S8J4-F1
#
_cell.length_a   1.000
_cell.length_b   1.000
_cell.length_c   1.000
_cell.angle_alpha   90.00
_cell.angle_beta   90.00
_cell.angle_gamma   90.00
#
_symmetry.space_group_name_H-M   'P 1'
#
loop_
_entity.id
_entity.type
_entity.pdbx_description
1 polymer ?
#
loop_
_entity_poly.entity_id
_entity_poly.type
_entity_poly.pdbx_seq_one_letter_code
_entity_poly.pdbx_strand_id
1 'polypeptide(L)'
;MQKGKVSKEKPKEVEEKDRAKDQAAAQLSSIREMVNALNEAGDNPKKQEEAERAIQEDPLSVEVRNGWSTPGDKDGQKPSEFSILLCTGGPAVRILGDLDEHGEPESATIEYQDWFTPWVEFRLDPEEEADVLTYARQFYFTD
;
A
#
# COMPACT_ATOMS: atom_id res chain seq x y z
N MET A 1 13.37 64.09 -3.15
CA MET A 1 12.39 62.97 -3.15
C MET A 1 13.02 61.77 -3.84
N GLN A 2 13.69 60.89 -3.09
CA GLN A 2 14.37 59.71 -3.64
C GLN A 2 13.41 58.51 -3.60
N LYS A 3 13.07 57.96 -4.77
CA LYS A 3 12.17 56.81 -4.91
C LYS A 3 12.92 55.56 -4.44
N GLY A 4 12.48 54.97 -3.32
CA GLY A 4 12.99 53.71 -2.82
C GLY A 4 12.68 52.58 -3.81
N LYS A 5 13.73 51.90 -4.29
CA LYS A 5 13.60 50.64 -5.02
C LYS A 5 13.18 49.56 -4.02
N VAL A 6 11.93 49.13 -4.10
CA VAL A 6 11.48 47.89 -3.45
C VAL A 6 12.07 46.75 -4.28
N SER A 7 13.15 46.15 -3.79
CA SER A 7 13.65 44.87 -4.27
C SER A 7 12.63 43.80 -3.90
N LYS A 8 11.90 43.28 -4.90
CA LYS A 8 11.10 42.07 -4.74
C LYS A 8 12.06 40.91 -4.52
N GLU A 9 12.12 40.38 -3.31
CA GLU A 9 12.71 39.07 -3.07
C GLU A 9 11.93 38.04 -3.90
N LYS A 10 12.64 37.28 -4.75
CA LYS A 10 12.06 36.11 -5.39
C LYS A 10 11.72 35.10 -4.29
N PRO A 11 10.53 34.48 -4.29
CA PRO A 11 10.24 33.41 -3.34
C PRO A 11 11.27 32.30 -3.54
N LYS A 12 11.85 31.82 -2.42
CA LYS A 12 12.70 30.63 -2.42
C LYS A 12 11.86 29.46 -2.92
N GLU A 13 12.34 28.80 -3.97
CA GLU A 13 11.85 27.50 -4.40
C GLU A 13 12.00 26.57 -3.21
N VAL A 14 10.88 26.25 -2.55
CA VAL A 14 10.86 25.24 -1.50
C VAL A 14 10.98 23.94 -2.26
N GLU A 15 12.09 23.23 -2.09
CA GLU A 15 12.23 21.86 -2.57
C GLU A 15 11.07 21.06 -1.95
N GLU A 16 10.04 20.80 -2.75
CA GLU A 16 8.81 20.16 -2.30
C GLU A 16 9.14 18.69 -2.05
N LYS A 17 9.59 18.40 -0.83
CA LYS A 17 9.86 17.05 -0.36
C LYS A 17 8.58 16.22 -0.55
N ASP A 18 8.65 15.16 -1.36
CA ASP A 18 7.51 14.29 -1.66
C ASP A 18 7.18 13.41 -0.44
N ARG A 19 6.45 14.01 0.52
CA ARG A 19 6.11 13.40 1.80
C ARG A 19 5.30 12.13 1.64
N ALA A 20 4.47 12.04 0.60
CA ALA A 20 3.68 10.86 0.32
C ALA A 20 4.55 9.71 -0.20
N LYS A 21 5.54 10.01 -1.05
CA LYS A 21 6.54 9.03 -1.45
C LYS A 21 7.41 8.56 -0.29
N ASP A 22 7.85 9.48 0.56
CA ASP A 22 8.61 9.13 1.78
C ASP A 22 7.78 8.25 2.72
N GLN A 23 6.47 8.52 2.83
CA GLN A 23 5.56 7.69 3.61
C GLN A 23 5.40 6.29 3.00
N ALA A 24 5.29 6.16 1.67
CA ALA A 24 5.28 4.86 1.02
C ALA A 24 6.56 4.07 1.26
N ALA A 25 7.73 4.73 1.20
CA ALA A 25 8.99 4.08 1.51
C ALA A 25 9.07 3.60 2.97
N ALA A 26 8.53 4.37 3.91
CA ALA A 26 8.45 3.96 5.32
C ALA A 26 7.51 2.77 5.53
N GLN A 27 6.36 2.76 4.85
CA GLN A 27 5.41 1.64 4.88
C GLN A 27 6.01 0.37 4.26
N LEU A 28 6.71 0.49 3.13
CA LEU A 28 7.47 -0.61 2.53
C LEU A 28 8.49 -1.18 3.52
N SER A 29 9.28 -0.33 4.20
CA SER A 29 10.24 -0.78 5.20
C SER A 29 9.56 -1.59 6.33
N SER A 30 8.42 -1.10 6.83
CA SER A 30 7.64 -1.78 7.88
C SER A 30 7.10 -3.14 7.41
N ILE A 31 6.57 -3.20 6.19
CA ILE A 31 6.11 -4.45 5.56
C ILE A 31 7.25 -5.47 5.48
N ARG A 32 8.42 -5.05 4.98
CA ARG A 32 9.58 -5.94 4.86
C ARG A 32 10.07 -6.45 6.21
N GLU A 33 10.01 -5.63 7.26
CA GLU A 33 10.33 -6.07 8.63
C GLU A 33 9.35 -7.15 9.13
N MET A 34 8.05 -6.96 8.91
CA MET A 34 7.04 -7.94 9.30
C MET A 34 7.14 -9.24 8.49
N VAL A 35 7.37 -9.16 7.18
CA VAL A 35 7.57 -10.33 6.32
C VAL A 35 8.85 -11.07 6.70
N ASN A 36 9.93 -10.38 7.01
CA ASN A 36 11.14 -11.01 7.53
C ASN A 36 10.88 -11.72 8.86
N ALA A 37 10.13 -11.12 9.78
CA ALA A 37 9.76 -11.77 11.04
C ALA A 37 8.91 -13.05 10.82
N LEU A 38 8.00 -13.02 9.84
CA LEU A 38 7.21 -14.18 9.43
C LEU A 38 8.12 -15.29 8.86
N ASN A 39 9.04 -14.94 7.96
CA ASN A 39 9.98 -15.89 7.37
C ASN A 39 10.94 -16.50 8.42
N GLU A 40 11.42 -15.69 9.37
CA GLU A 40 12.30 -16.13 10.46
C GLU A 40 11.59 -16.96 11.54
N ALA A 41 10.25 -16.92 11.60
CA ALA A 41 9.50 -17.76 12.52
C ALA A 41 9.74 -19.25 12.23
N GLY A 42 9.89 -19.62 10.94
CA GLY A 42 10.03 -21.00 10.50
C GLY A 42 8.93 -21.89 11.10
N ASP A 43 9.30 -23.06 11.62
CA ASP A 43 8.35 -23.98 12.23
C ASP A 43 7.99 -23.64 13.70
N ASN A 44 8.36 -22.47 14.22
CA ASN A 44 8.05 -22.08 15.59
C ASN A 44 6.63 -21.50 15.67
N PRO A 45 5.64 -22.22 16.23
CA PRO A 45 4.24 -21.79 16.15
C PRO A 45 3.97 -20.48 16.87
N LYS A 46 4.70 -20.20 17.96
CA LYS A 46 4.51 -18.96 18.72
C LYS A 46 5.04 -17.74 17.97
N LYS A 47 6.21 -17.86 17.34
CA LYS A 47 6.77 -16.77 16.52
C LYS A 47 5.91 -16.53 15.28
N GLN A 48 5.41 -17.60 14.69
CA GLN A 48 4.53 -17.54 13.52
C GLN A 48 3.24 -16.79 13.87
N GLU A 49 2.55 -17.17 14.96
CA GLU A 49 1.36 -16.47 15.44
C GLU A 49 1.63 -14.99 15.75
N GLU A 50 2.78 -14.67 16.37
CA GLU A 50 3.18 -13.30 16.66
C GLU A 50 3.40 -12.46 15.38
N ALA A 51 4.03 -13.03 14.35
CA ALA A 51 4.27 -12.37 13.08
C ALA A 51 3.00 -12.20 12.25
N GLU A 52 2.17 -13.25 12.15
CA GLU A 52 0.87 -13.21 11.48
C GLU A 52 -0.03 -12.15 12.13
N ARG A 53 -0.10 -12.11 13.46
CA ARG A 53 -0.87 -11.10 14.19
C ARG A 53 -0.37 -9.68 13.91
N ALA A 54 0.95 -9.46 13.87
CA ALA A 54 1.51 -8.15 13.56
C ALA A 54 1.05 -7.65 12.18
N ILE A 55 1.06 -8.54 11.17
CA ILE A 55 0.56 -8.21 9.83
C ILE A 55 -0.95 -7.96 9.84
N GLN A 56 -1.73 -8.82 10.49
CA GLN A 56 -3.20 -8.71 10.51
C GLN A 56 -3.71 -7.46 11.24
N GLU A 57 -2.96 -6.94 12.21
CA GLU A 57 -3.31 -5.72 12.98
C GLU A 57 -2.81 -4.42 12.35
N ASP A 58 -1.94 -4.49 11.33
CA ASP A 58 -1.30 -3.34 10.69
C ASP A 58 -2.25 -2.45 9.85
N PRO A 59 -3.11 -2.99 8.96
CA PRO A 59 -3.88 -2.16 8.05
C PRO A 59 -5.07 -1.45 8.71
N LEU A 60 -5.42 -0.28 8.18
CA LEU A 60 -6.61 0.47 8.55
C LEU A 60 -7.89 -0.10 7.93
N SER A 61 -7.79 -0.67 6.74
CA SER A 61 -8.90 -1.37 6.08
C SER A 61 -8.40 -2.38 5.05
N VAL A 62 -9.18 -3.44 4.87
CA VAL A 62 -9.01 -4.44 3.80
C VAL A 62 -10.33 -4.49 3.04
N GLU A 63 -10.29 -4.23 1.75
CA GLU A 63 -11.45 -4.10 0.88
C GLU A 63 -11.25 -4.93 -0.38
N VAL A 64 -12.36 -5.40 -0.96
CA VAL A 64 -12.37 -6.14 -2.23
C VAL A 64 -13.31 -5.48 -3.21
N ARG A 65 -13.01 -5.64 -4.49
CA ARG A 65 -13.90 -5.23 -5.58
C ARG A 65 -14.11 -6.38 -6.55
N ASN A 66 -15.36 -6.51 -6.99
CA ASN A 66 -15.72 -7.41 -8.07
C ASN A 66 -15.52 -6.72 -9.41
N GLY A 67 -15.03 -7.48 -10.38
CA GLY A 67 -14.96 -7.05 -11.77
C GLY A 67 -16.34 -6.89 -12.41
N TRP A 68 -16.32 -6.55 -13.70
CA TRP A 68 -17.54 -6.49 -14.51
C TRP A 68 -18.11 -7.88 -14.75
N SER A 69 -19.42 -8.06 -14.53
CA SER A 69 -20.10 -9.34 -14.76
C SER A 69 -21.44 -9.19 -15.48
N THR A 70 -21.88 -10.28 -16.10
CA THR A 70 -23.18 -10.34 -16.77
C THR A 70 -24.30 -10.50 -15.73
N PRO A 71 -25.45 -9.80 -15.86
CA PRO A 71 -26.57 -10.00 -14.94
C PRO A 71 -27.01 -11.47 -14.86
N GLY A 72 -27.04 -12.03 -13.65
CA GLY A 72 -27.42 -13.43 -13.39
C GLY A 72 -26.25 -14.41 -13.39
N ASP A 73 -25.04 -13.96 -13.73
CA ASP A 73 -23.82 -14.73 -13.52
C ASP A 73 -23.50 -14.79 -12.03
N LYS A 74 -23.37 -16.01 -11.51
CA LYS A 74 -23.02 -16.24 -10.11
C LYS A 74 -21.51 -16.25 -9.89
N ASP A 75 -20.74 -16.57 -10.94
CA ASP A 75 -19.29 -16.67 -10.86
C ASP A 75 -18.63 -15.28 -11.02
N GLY A 76 -19.23 -14.39 -11.81
CA GLY A 76 -18.83 -12.98 -11.93
C GLY A 76 -19.11 -12.11 -10.69
N GLN A 77 -19.49 -12.71 -9.55
CA GLN A 77 -19.63 -12.02 -8.26
C GLN A 77 -18.42 -12.26 -7.34
N LYS A 78 -17.40 -12.98 -7.81
CA LYS A 78 -16.16 -13.13 -7.06
C LYS A 78 -15.32 -11.84 -7.10
N PRO A 79 -14.65 -11.49 -5.99
CA PRO A 79 -13.60 -10.48 -5.98
C PRO A 79 -12.54 -10.75 -7.03
N SER A 80 -12.12 -9.70 -7.74
CA SER A 80 -11.00 -9.77 -8.70
C SER A 80 -9.86 -8.84 -8.33
N GLU A 81 -10.11 -7.84 -7.47
CA GLU A 81 -9.13 -6.87 -7.01
C GLU A 81 -9.27 -6.69 -5.50
N PHE A 82 -8.17 -6.39 -4.82
CA PHE A 82 -8.14 -6.02 -3.41
C PHE A 82 -7.48 -4.67 -3.16
N SER A 83 -7.78 -4.07 -2.01
CA SER A 83 -7.17 -2.85 -1.53
C SER A 83 -6.90 -2.96 -0.03
N ILE A 84 -5.66 -2.73 0.40
CA ILE A 84 -5.26 -2.66 1.81
C ILE A 84 -4.81 -1.23 2.11
N LEU A 85 -5.53 -0.49 2.95
CA LEU A 85 -5.17 0.87 3.33
C LEU A 85 -4.24 0.85 4.56
N LEU A 86 -3.02 1.39 4.44
CA LEU A 86 -2.01 1.36 5.51
C LEU A 86 -1.98 2.65 6.32
N CYS A 87 -2.17 3.79 5.65
CA CYS A 87 -2.30 5.08 6.33
C CYS A 87 -3.13 6.06 5.51
N THR A 88 -3.65 7.10 6.17
CA THR A 88 -4.49 8.13 5.54
C THR A 88 -4.19 9.51 6.12
N GLY A 89 -4.69 10.57 5.46
CA GLY A 89 -4.56 11.95 5.92
C GLY A 89 -3.37 12.73 5.36
N GLY A 90 -3.09 12.61 4.05
CA GLY A 90 -2.14 13.47 3.31
C GLY A 90 -0.74 13.49 3.92
N PRO A 91 -0.12 12.31 4.14
CA PRO A 91 -0.02 11.24 3.15
C PRO A 91 -0.94 10.03 3.37
N ALA A 92 -1.40 9.43 2.27
CA ALA A 92 -2.10 8.14 2.27
C ALA A 92 -1.28 7.10 1.49
N VAL A 93 -1.30 5.86 1.97
CA VAL A 93 -0.61 4.72 1.35
C VAL A 93 -1.53 3.52 1.37
N ARG A 94 -1.61 2.81 0.25
CA ARG A 94 -2.37 1.57 0.11
C ARG A 94 -1.59 0.54 -0.69
N ILE A 95 -1.97 -0.73 -0.56
CA ILE A 95 -1.60 -1.80 -1.48
C ILE A 95 -2.81 -2.10 -2.36
N LEU A 96 -2.62 -2.18 -3.67
CA LEU A 96 -3.62 -2.62 -4.63
C LEU A 96 -3.10 -3.87 -5.35
N GLY A 97 -3.97 -4.82 -5.67
CA GLY A 97 -3.58 -5.99 -6.43
C GLY A 97 -4.77 -6.80 -6.95
N ASP A 98 -4.45 -7.75 -7.81
CA ASP A 98 -5.39 -8.67 -8.42
C ASP A 98 -5.47 -9.97 -7.62
N LEU A 99 -6.65 -10.58 -7.66
CA LEU A 99 -6.92 -11.90 -7.08
C LEU A 99 -7.08 -12.92 -8.21
N ASP A 100 -6.51 -14.11 -8.01
CA ASP A 100 -6.67 -15.23 -8.93
C ASP A 100 -8.06 -15.88 -8.82
N GLU A 101 -8.30 -16.97 -9.57
CA GLU A 101 -9.58 -17.69 -9.57
C GLU A 101 -9.95 -18.36 -8.23
N HIS A 102 -8.98 -18.48 -7.33
CA HIS A 102 -9.11 -19.00 -5.97
C HIS A 102 -9.29 -17.89 -4.93
N GLY A 103 -9.21 -16.61 -5.32
CA GLY A 103 -9.29 -15.48 -4.41
C GLY A 103 -7.97 -15.18 -3.70
N GLU A 104 -6.85 -15.70 -4.23
CA GLU A 104 -5.52 -15.48 -3.68
C GLU A 104 -4.84 -14.31 -4.38
N PRO A 105 -4.10 -13.44 -3.66
CA PRO A 105 -3.30 -12.40 -4.28
C PRO A 105 -2.27 -12.95 -5.26
N GLU A 106 -2.33 -12.47 -6.51
CA GLU A 106 -1.35 -12.77 -7.57
C GLU A 106 -0.46 -11.57 -7.93
N SER A 107 -0.91 -10.35 -7.63
CA SER A 107 -0.13 -9.11 -7.78
C SER A 107 -0.28 -8.24 -6.54
N ALA A 108 0.70 -7.37 -6.28
CA ALA A 108 0.60 -6.38 -5.20
C ALA A 108 1.49 -5.16 -5.49
N THR A 109 0.90 -3.98 -5.44
CA THR A 109 1.57 -2.71 -5.75
C THR A 109 1.27 -1.70 -4.66
N ILE A 110 2.31 -1.02 -4.17
CA ILE A 110 2.14 0.11 -3.26
C ILE A 110 1.76 1.34 -4.07
N GLU A 111 0.67 1.99 -3.70
CA GLU A 111 0.31 3.31 -4.19
C GLU A 111 0.31 4.32 -3.05
N TYR A 112 0.67 5.56 -3.37
CA TYR A 112 0.64 6.68 -2.45
C TYR A 112 -0.05 7.90 -3.04
N GLN A 113 -0.54 8.76 -2.15
CA GLN A 113 -1.26 9.97 -2.51
C GLN A 113 -1.01 11.03 -1.45
N ASP A 114 -0.90 12.29 -1.88
CA ASP A 114 -1.07 13.46 -1.02
C ASP A 114 -2.40 14.18 -1.32
N TRP A 115 -2.81 15.11 -0.46
CA TRP A 115 -4.06 15.82 -0.61
C TRP A 115 -4.22 16.42 -2.02
N PHE A 116 -5.36 16.13 -2.64
CA PHE A 116 -5.74 16.62 -3.97
C PHE A 116 -4.85 16.16 -5.13
N THR A 117 -3.95 15.21 -4.90
CA THR A 117 -3.17 14.53 -5.96
C THR A 117 -3.85 13.21 -6.35
N PRO A 118 -3.63 12.64 -7.54
CA PRO A 118 -4.02 11.26 -7.82
C PRO A 118 -3.17 10.27 -7.03
N TRP A 119 -3.63 9.02 -6.93
CA TRP A 119 -2.77 7.92 -6.50
C TRP A 119 -1.65 7.69 -7.52
N VAL A 120 -0.44 7.44 -7.01
CA VAL A 120 0.76 7.18 -7.81
C VAL A 120 1.38 5.90 -7.32
N GLU A 121 1.77 5.04 -8.25
CA GLU A 121 2.51 3.82 -7.98
C GLU A 121 3.90 4.14 -7.41
N PHE A 122 4.22 3.47 -6.30
CA PHE A 122 5.57 3.42 -5.75
C PHE A 122 6.35 2.31 -6.45
N ARG A 123 7.48 2.66 -7.06
CA ARG A 123 8.32 1.68 -7.77
C ARG A 123 8.98 0.74 -6.79
N LEU A 124 8.71 -0.55 -6.96
CA LEU A 124 9.34 -1.65 -6.24
C LEU A 124 10.35 -2.35 -7.15
N ASP A 125 11.42 -2.87 -6.57
CA ASP A 125 12.20 -3.93 -7.22
C ASP A 125 11.54 -5.31 -7.03
N PRO A 126 12.00 -6.36 -7.73
CA PRO A 126 11.35 -7.68 -7.66
C PRO A 126 11.37 -8.34 -6.28
N GLU A 127 12.34 -8.03 -5.42
CA GLU A 127 12.39 -8.54 -4.05
C GLU A 127 11.35 -7.82 -3.19
N GLU A 128 11.27 -6.50 -3.33
CA GLU A 128 10.28 -5.69 -2.65
C GLU A 128 8.84 -6.05 -3.07
N GLU A 129 8.60 -6.31 -4.36
CA GLU A 129 7.29 -6.77 -4.86
C GLU A 129 6.90 -8.12 -4.23
N ALA A 130 7.85 -9.05 -4.10
CA ALA A 130 7.62 -10.34 -3.47
C ALA A 130 7.30 -10.21 -1.97
N ASP A 131 7.95 -9.28 -1.27
CA ASP A 131 7.66 -8.98 0.14
C ASP A 131 6.24 -8.42 0.29
N VAL A 132 5.85 -7.44 -0.54
CA VAL A 132 4.49 -6.85 -0.49
C VAL A 132 3.42 -7.89 -0.84
N LEU A 133 3.68 -8.77 -1.81
CA LEU A 133 2.76 -9.87 -2.14
C LEU A 133 2.65 -10.88 -1.00
N THR A 134 3.75 -11.19 -0.32
CA THR A 134 3.76 -12.09 0.85
C THR A 134 2.94 -11.51 1.99
N TYR A 135 3.06 -10.21 2.23
CA TYR A 135 2.23 -9.48 3.19
C TYR A 135 0.74 -9.55 2.81
N ALA A 136 0.38 -9.28 1.55
CA ALA A 136 -1.01 -9.31 1.10
C ALA A 136 -1.67 -10.70 1.27
N ARG A 137 -0.90 -11.78 1.08
CA ARG A 137 -1.36 -13.17 1.25
C ARG A 137 -1.69 -13.57 2.69
N GLN A 138 -1.42 -12.70 3.68
CA GLN A 138 -1.83 -12.96 5.07
C GLN A 138 -3.30 -12.60 5.34
N PHE A 139 -4.01 -12.05 4.34
CA PHE A 139 -5.41 -11.68 4.45
C PHE A 139 -6.29 -12.61 3.60
N TYR A 140 -7.51 -12.85 4.09
CA TYR A 140 -8.53 -13.60 3.35
C TYR A 140 -9.44 -12.61 2.61
N PHE A 141 -9.61 -12.81 1.30
CA PHE A 141 -10.39 -11.92 0.43
C PHE A 141 -11.71 -12.52 -0.07
N THR A 142 -12.02 -13.75 0.34
CA THR A 142 -13.24 -14.47 -0.03
C THR A 142 -13.92 -15.07 1.20
N ASP A 143 -15.24 -15.29 1.13
CA ASP A 143 -16.06 -15.97 2.15
C ASP A 143 -15.92 -17.51 2.14
#